data_AF-A0A0S8DCU9-F1
#
_entry.id   AF-A0A0S8DCU9-F1
#
_cell.length_a   1.000
_cell.length_b   1.000
_cell.length_c   1.000
_cell.angle_alpha   90.00
_cell.angle_beta   90.00
_cell.angle_gamma   90.00
#
_symmetry.space_group_name_H-M   'P 1'
#
loop_
_entity.id
_entity.type
_entity.pdbx_description
1 polymer ?
#
loop_
_entity_poly.entity_id
_entity_poly.type
_entity_poly.pdbx_seq_one_letter_code
_entity_poly.pdbx_strand_id
1 'polypeptide(L)'
;MCGTGLVIFFWGVDQVENQTNRTKVMILTGTYRVKGFISLVPGARVTDYMVEAKDFIAVTDAEVRDLNDRHLLNAPFLNVSRESVHIVAPL
;
A
#
# COMPACT_ATOMS: atom_id res chain seq x y z
N MET A 1 29.51 -36.71 -3.63
CA MET A 1 29.58 -35.69 -4.70
C MET A 1 28.13 -35.31 -5.02
N CYS A 2 27.65 -34.19 -4.48
CA CYS A 2 27.42 -32.91 -5.19
C CYS A 2 26.07 -32.94 -5.95
N GLY A 3 24.98 -32.41 -5.37
CA GLY A 3 24.40 -31.09 -5.70
C GLY A 3 23.30 -31.29 -6.75
N THR A 4 22.05 -30.84 -6.61
CA THR A 4 21.57 -29.51 -6.23
C THR A 4 20.13 -29.59 -5.75
N GLY A 5 19.85 -29.02 -4.57
CA GLY A 5 18.50 -28.76 -4.10
C GLY A 5 17.88 -27.59 -4.86
N LEU A 6 16.67 -27.79 -5.36
CA LEU A 6 15.77 -26.71 -5.74
C LEU A 6 14.78 -26.53 -4.58
N VAL A 7 15.20 -25.76 -3.57
CA VAL A 7 14.26 -25.23 -2.58
C VAL A 7 13.49 -24.14 -3.31
N ILE A 8 12.33 -24.50 -3.86
CA ILE A 8 11.33 -23.53 -4.26
C ILE A 8 10.88 -22.88 -2.96
N PHE A 9 11.40 -21.69 -2.67
CA PHE A 9 10.90 -20.81 -1.62
C PHE A 9 9.49 -20.39 -2.01
N PHE A 10 8.53 -21.26 -1.71
CA PHE A 10 7.13 -20.93 -1.58
C PHE A 10 7.03 -20.05 -0.33
N TRP A 11 7.16 -18.73 -0.49
CA TRP A 11 6.75 -17.78 0.53
C TRP A 11 5.21 -17.71 0.54
N GLY A 12 4.60 -18.86 0.85
CA GLY A 12 3.26 -18.95 1.42
C GLY A 12 3.43 -18.86 2.92
N VAL A 13 3.58 -17.63 3.42
CA VAL A 13 3.13 -17.34 4.77
C VAL A 13 1.77 -16.72 4.56
N ASP A 14 0.71 -17.52 4.75
CA ASP A 14 -0.58 -16.97 5.13
C ASP A 14 -0.34 -16.24 6.45
N GLN A 15 0.04 -14.96 6.35
CA GLN A 15 -0.02 -14.06 7.46
C GLN A 15 -1.52 -14.01 7.81
N VAL A 16 -1.90 -14.74 8.85
CA VAL A 16 -3.03 -14.33 9.68
C VAL A 16 -2.59 -13.02 10.35
N GLU A 17 -2.44 -11.96 9.54
CA GLU A 17 -2.26 -10.62 10.05
C GLU A 17 -3.62 -10.27 10.65
N ASN A 18 -3.63 -10.15 11.97
CA ASN A 18 -4.76 -9.63 12.71
C ASN A 18 -5.25 -8.38 11.95
N GLN A 19 -6.42 -8.47 11.30
CA GLN A 19 -6.98 -7.44 10.40
C GLN A 19 -7.28 -6.11 11.10
N THR A 20 -6.84 -5.94 12.34
CA THR A 20 -7.23 -4.87 13.25
C THR A 20 -6.45 -3.58 13.07
N ASN A 21 -5.52 -3.47 12.10
CA ASN A 21 -4.79 -2.21 11.93
C ASN A 21 -4.49 -1.76 10.50
N ARG A 22 -5.40 -2.08 9.56
CA ARG A 22 -5.41 -1.48 8.23
C ARG A 22 -6.32 -0.25 8.24
N THR A 23 -5.77 0.90 7.85
CA THR A 23 -6.52 2.15 7.73
C THR A 23 -6.85 2.41 6.28
N LYS A 24 -8.14 2.61 5.99
CA LYS A 24 -8.58 2.99 4.65
C LYS A 24 -8.17 4.43 4.37
N VAL A 25 -7.57 4.68 3.21
CA VAL A 25 -7.09 6.00 2.82
C VAL A 25 -7.45 6.34 1.39
N MET A 26 -7.53 7.65 1.15
CA MET A 26 -7.48 8.24 -0.18
C MET A 26 -6.17 9.02 -0.30
N ILE A 27 -5.39 8.69 -1.32
CA ILE A 27 -4.17 9.40 -1.69
C ILE A 27 -4.46 10.15 -2.99
N LEU A 28 -4.27 11.46 -2.96
CA LEU A 28 -4.37 12.33 -4.12
C LEU A 28 -2.97 12.70 -4.58
N THR A 29 -2.69 12.38 -5.83
CA THR A 29 -1.47 12.79 -6.52
C THR A 29 -1.80 13.85 -7.57
N GLY A 30 -0.82 14.26 -8.38
CA GLY A 30 -1.04 15.25 -9.43
C GLY A 30 -2.01 14.79 -10.52
N THR A 31 -2.11 13.49 -10.77
CA THR A 31 -2.83 12.96 -11.94
C THR A 31 -3.77 11.80 -11.63
N TYR A 32 -3.68 11.21 -10.43
CA TYR A 32 -4.48 10.06 -10.04
C TYR A 32 -4.90 10.10 -8.58
N ARG A 33 -6.01 9.41 -8.30
CA ARG A 33 -6.58 9.15 -6.99
C ARG A 33 -6.41 7.67 -6.69
N VAL A 34 -5.70 7.36 -5.62
CA VAL A 34 -5.53 5.99 -5.13
C VAL A 34 -6.40 5.83 -3.89
N LYS A 35 -7.31 4.86 -3.91
CA LYS A 35 -8.03 4.40 -2.73
C LYS A 35 -7.51 3.03 -2.35
N GLY A 36 -7.37 2.76 -1.06
CA GLY A 36 -6.93 1.45 -0.59
C GLY A 36 -6.68 1.48 0.90
N PHE A 37 -5.80 0.61 1.37
CA PHE A 37 -5.45 0.51 2.78
C PHE A 37 -3.94 0.63 3.00
N ILE A 38 -3.57 1.34 4.07
CA ILE A 38 -2.21 1.33 4.62
C ILE A 38 -2.20 0.58 5.94
N SER A 39 -1.09 -0.08 6.25
CA SER A 39 -0.89 -0.67 7.58
C SER A 39 -0.26 0.38 8.49
N LEU A 40 -0.91 0.64 9.62
CA LEU A 40 -0.39 1.53 10.65
C LEU A 40 0.10 0.71 11.84
N VAL A 41 0.84 1.34 12.77
CA VAL A 41 1.02 0.80 14.12
C VAL A 41 -0.22 1.16 14.95
N PRO A 42 -0.71 0.30 15.88
CA PRO A 42 -1.93 0.61 16.61
C PRO A 42 -1.84 1.94 17.37
N GLY A 43 -2.83 2.81 17.18
CA GLY A 43 -2.84 4.16 17.76
C GLY A 43 -1.98 5.20 17.04
N ALA A 44 -1.24 4.83 15.99
CA ALA A 44 -0.50 5.79 15.18
C ALA A 44 -1.43 6.63 14.29
N ARG A 45 -1.06 7.88 14.05
CA ARG A 45 -1.80 8.76 13.14
C ARG A 45 -1.27 8.62 11.72
N VAL A 46 -2.13 8.87 10.75
CA VAL A 46 -1.73 8.95 9.33
C VAL A 46 -0.63 10.00 9.13
N THR A 47 -0.66 11.11 9.87
CA THR A 47 0.41 12.13 9.82
C THR A 47 1.76 11.58 10.23
N ASP A 48 1.81 10.82 11.32
CA ASP A 48 3.07 10.29 11.86
C ASP A 48 3.66 9.25 10.89
N TYR A 49 2.78 8.40 10.34
CA TYR A 49 3.14 7.47 9.26
C TYR A 49 3.76 8.18 8.05
N MET A 50 3.20 9.32 7.62
CA MET A 50 3.70 10.07 6.46
C MET A 50 5.03 10.77 6.71
N VAL A 51 5.28 11.19 7.96
CA VAL A 51 6.55 11.80 8.36
C VAL A 51 7.66 10.75 8.37
N GLU A 52 7.36 9.52 8.80
CA GLU A 52 8.32 8.42 8.89
C GLU A 52 8.43 7.56 7.63
N ALA A 53 7.50 7.73 6.68
CA ALA A 53 7.46 6.93 5.46
C ALA A 53 8.75 7.11 4.64
N LYS A 54 9.23 5.99 4.10
CA LYS A 54 10.29 5.96 3.08
C LYS A 54 9.79 6.60 1.77
N ASP A 55 10.58 6.48 0.71
CA ASP A 55 10.25 7.04 -0.60
C ASP A 55 8.95 6.50 -1.22
N PHE A 56 8.45 5.36 -0.72
CA PHE A 56 7.22 4.74 -1.16
C PHE A 56 6.29 4.38 -0.01
N ILE A 57 4.99 4.56 -0.25
CA ILE A 57 3.88 4.18 0.60
C ILE A 57 3.29 2.88 0.05
N ALA A 58 3.23 1.86 0.89
CA ALA A 58 2.63 0.58 0.54
C ALA A 58 1.11 0.65 0.70
N VAL A 59 0.38 0.57 -0.41
CA VAL A 59 -1.08 0.53 -0.44
C VAL A 59 -1.54 -0.87 -0.84
N THR A 60 -2.47 -1.41 -0.08
CA THR A 60 -3.07 -2.73 -0.30
C THR A 60 -4.53 -2.60 -0.73
N ASP A 61 -5.03 -3.55 -1.51
CA ASP A 61 -6.36 -3.51 -2.16
C ASP A 61 -6.63 -2.16 -2.82
N ALA A 62 -5.69 -1.74 -3.67
CA ALA A 62 -5.68 -0.42 -4.28
C ALA A 62 -6.61 -0.35 -5.50
N GLU A 63 -7.44 0.70 -5.55
CA GLU A 63 -8.18 1.17 -6.71
C GLU A 63 -7.56 2.50 -7.18
N VAL A 64 -7.16 2.57 -8.45
CA VAL A 64 -6.60 3.78 -9.06
C VAL A 64 -7.55 4.34 -10.10
N ARG A 65 -7.90 5.62 -9.94
CA ARG A 65 -8.68 6.40 -10.91
C ARG A 65 -7.94 7.66 -11.30
N ASP A 66 -8.18 8.17 -12.51
CA ASP A 66 -7.67 9.50 -12.90
C ASP A 66 -8.57 10.63 -12.36
N LEU A 67 -8.21 11.87 -12.73
CA LEU A 67 -8.95 13.08 -12.35
C LEU A 67 -10.37 13.14 -12.97
N ASN A 68 -10.61 12.43 -14.08
CA ASN A 68 -11.90 12.34 -14.74
C ASN A 68 -12.75 11.15 -14.22
N ASP A 69 -12.31 10.53 -13.12
CA ASP A 69 -12.92 9.34 -12.53
C ASP A 69 -12.87 8.08 -13.40
N ARG A 70 -12.05 8.09 -14.46
CA ARG A 70 -11.82 6.90 -15.26
C ARG A 70 -11.00 5.91 -14.44
N HIS A 71 -11.52 4.70 -14.33
CA HIS A 71 -10.82 3.58 -13.73
C HIS A 71 -9.57 3.24 -14.54
N LEU A 72 -8.42 3.15 -13.87
CA LEU A 72 -7.15 2.79 -14.51
C LEU A 72 -6.76 1.35 -14.19
N LEU A 73 -6.74 0.98 -12.91
CA LEU A 73 -6.41 -0.37 -12.46
C LEU A 73 -6.88 -0.65 -11.03
N ASN A 74 -6.97 -1.95 -10.73
CA ASN A 74 -6.98 -2.50 -9.37
C ASN A 74 -5.71 -3.32 -9.14
N ALA A 75 -5.12 -3.21 -7.95
CA ALA A 75 -3.95 -3.99 -7.59
C ALA A 75 -4.03 -4.45 -6.12
N PRO A 76 -3.70 -5.72 -5.82
CA PRO A 76 -3.66 -6.19 -4.42
C PRO A 76 -2.58 -5.46 -3.60
N PHE A 77 -1.51 -5.00 -4.27
CA PHE A 77 -0.43 -4.22 -3.68
C PHE A 77 0.06 -3.17 -4.68
N LEU A 78 0.26 -1.93 -4.22
CA LEU A 78 0.74 -0.80 -5.01
C LEU A 78 1.68 0.06 -4.17
N ASN A 79 2.89 0.30 -4.69
CA ASN A 79 3.82 1.28 -4.13
C ASN A 79 3.52 2.66 -4.74
N VAL A 80 3.15 3.62 -3.90
CA VAL A 80 2.92 5.01 -4.30
C VAL A 80 4.12 5.84 -3.85
N SER A 81 4.74 6.58 -4.77
CA SER A 81 5.85 7.48 -4.41
C SER A 81 5.37 8.55 -3.43
N ARG A 82 6.09 8.75 -2.33
CA ARG A 82 5.78 9.77 -1.33
C ARG A 82 5.92 11.18 -1.90
N GLU A 83 6.86 11.39 -2.82
CA GLU A 83 7.09 12.68 -3.46
C GLU A 83 5.93 13.10 -4.39
N SER A 84 5.15 12.16 -4.92
CA SER A 84 4.00 12.46 -5.76
C SER A 84 2.69 12.65 -4.97
N VAL A 85 2.72 12.47 -3.64
CA VAL A 85 1.56 12.66 -2.77
C VAL A 85 1.37 14.14 -2.48
N HIS A 86 0.23 14.68 -2.92
CA HIS A 86 -0.19 16.02 -2.55
C HIS A 86 -1.06 16.00 -1.29
N ILE A 87 -1.98 15.03 -1.20
CA ILE A 87 -2.91 14.91 -0.07
C ILE A 87 -3.08 13.43 0.26
N VAL A 88 -3.12 13.13 1.56
CA VAL A 88 -3.57 11.85 2.08
C VAL A 88 -4.64 12.10 3.14
N ALA A 89 -5.74 11.36 3.05
CA ALA A 89 -6.84 11.47 3.98
C ALA A 89 -7.32 10.07 4.39
N PRO A 90 -7.51 9.80 5.69
CA PRO A 90 -8.23 8.61 6.13
C PRO A 90 -9.70 8.69 5.69
N LEU A 91 -10.29 7.56 5.34
CA LEU A 91 -11.71 7.41 4.96
C LEU A 91 -12.51 6.63 5.99
#